data_AF-A0AAV1EDT3-F1
#
_entry.id   AF-A0AAV1EDT3-F1
#
_cell.length_a   1.000
_cell.length_b   1.000
_cell.length_c   1.000
_cell.angle_alpha   90.00
_cell.angle_beta   90.00
_cell.angle_gamma   90.00
#
_symmetry.space_group_name_H-M   'P 1'
#
loop_
_entity.id
_entity.type
_entity.pdbx_description
1 polymer ?
#
loop_
_entity_poly.entity_id
_entity_poly.type
_entity_poly.pdbx_seq_one_letter_code
_entity_poly.pdbx_strand_id
1 'polypeptide(L)'
;MALRTMSEVRKLGYHFFPTIDVILMYLKEKATGNPFPALCPIVEKDLYGDHATPWVILKEDKDDANNPWDSEVADKYFPNLPDPRLDSRVIYVITRVPNAAAGNGGNNNNNKVMAAGCGAWHETSQPKFVKNKDGVIIGTMRTLEFKSGSAETTTVDRWVMEEYGLAGVLLSPGVSTDYVICEITKSTPKKAEGGGSPPFSRSKL
;
A
#
# COMPACT_ATOMS: atom_id res chain seq x y z
N MET A 1 11.35 2.30 32.11
CA MET A 1 11.96 2.11 30.78
C MET A 1 11.14 2.97 29.82
N ALA A 2 11.71 4.01 29.22
CA ALA A 2 10.95 4.85 28.29
C ALA A 2 10.69 4.05 27.01
N LEU A 3 9.42 3.96 26.60
CA LEU A 3 9.06 3.35 25.32
C LEU A 3 9.59 4.26 24.21
N ARG A 4 10.43 3.71 23.33
CA ARG A 4 10.90 4.46 22.15
C ARG A 4 9.73 4.69 21.20
N THR A 5 9.68 5.84 20.55
CA THR A 5 8.68 6.11 19.50
C THR A 5 9.11 5.48 18.17
N MET A 6 8.18 5.28 17.23
CA MET A 6 8.51 4.77 15.89
C MET A 6 9.52 5.66 15.15
N SER A 7 9.48 6.98 15.36
CA SER A 7 10.46 7.91 14.79
C SER A 7 11.85 7.75 15.39
N GLU A 8 11.96 7.51 16.69
CA GLU A 8 13.26 7.21 17.32
C GLU A 8 13.85 5.89 16.80
N VAL A 9 13.00 4.89 16.57
CA VAL A 9 13.42 3.60 15.97
C VAL A 9 13.91 3.81 14.53
N ARG A 10 13.18 4.58 13.72
CA ARG A 10 13.57 4.89 12.34
C ARG A 10 14.84 5.72 12.23
N LYS A 11 15.05 6.70 13.12
CA LYS A 11 16.31 7.49 13.18
C LYS A 11 17.55 6.64 13.45
N LEU A 12 17.36 5.44 13.99
CA LEU A 12 18.43 4.47 14.23
C LEU A 12 18.61 3.51 13.05
N GLY A 13 17.92 3.72 11.92
CA GLY A 13 18.00 2.90 10.71
C GLY A 13 17.14 1.64 10.75
N TYR A 14 16.19 1.53 11.69
CA TYR A 14 15.25 0.42 11.73
C TYR A 14 13.98 0.77 10.96
N HIS A 15 13.76 0.06 9.86
CA HIS A 15 12.63 0.26 8.97
C HIS A 15 11.66 -0.92 9.00
N PHE A 16 10.38 -0.63 8.74
CA PHE A 16 9.39 -1.70 8.65
C PHE A 16 9.40 -2.30 7.25
N PHE A 17 10.01 -3.48 7.15
CA PHE A 17 10.18 -4.23 5.91
C PHE A 17 9.54 -5.63 6.08
N PRO A 18 8.20 -5.74 6.15
CA PRO A 18 7.52 -6.99 6.46
C PRO A 18 7.50 -7.96 5.27
N THR A 19 7.55 -9.26 5.54
CA THR A 19 7.12 -10.24 4.53
C THR A 19 5.59 -10.24 4.42
N ILE A 20 5.05 -10.79 3.33
CA ILE A 20 3.58 -10.91 3.17
C ILE A 20 2.97 -11.75 4.31
N ASP A 21 3.66 -12.79 4.80
CA ASP A 21 3.21 -13.54 5.99
C ASP A 21 3.04 -12.63 7.22
N VAL A 22 4.00 -11.74 7.47
CA VAL A 22 3.94 -10.79 8.58
C VAL A 22 2.78 -9.81 8.38
N ILE A 23 2.58 -9.29 7.16
CA ILE A 23 1.41 -8.44 6.84
C ILE A 23 0.11 -9.16 7.19
N LEU A 24 -0.06 -10.40 6.72
CA LEU A 24 -1.27 -11.18 6.96
C LEU A 24 -1.46 -11.55 8.43
N MET A 25 -0.37 -11.69 9.20
CA MET A 25 -0.44 -11.85 10.66
C MET A 25 -1.03 -10.59 11.32
N TYR A 26 -0.55 -9.39 11.00
CA TYR A 26 -1.14 -8.14 11.50
C TYR A 26 -2.63 -8.05 11.13
N LEU A 27 -2.98 -8.38 9.89
CA LEU A 27 -4.38 -8.34 9.46
C LEU A 27 -5.25 -9.33 10.25
N LYS A 28 -4.74 -10.53 10.52
CA LYS A 28 -5.44 -11.53 11.34
C LYS A 28 -5.70 -10.99 12.75
N GLU A 29 -4.70 -10.40 13.41
CA GLU A 29 -4.88 -9.81 14.74
C GLU A 29 -5.94 -8.71 14.74
N LYS A 30 -5.95 -7.85 13.72
CA LYS A 30 -7.01 -6.83 13.54
C LYS A 30 -8.39 -7.48 13.43
N ALA A 31 -8.50 -8.48 12.56
CA ALA A 31 -9.75 -9.15 12.23
C ALA A 31 -10.32 -9.99 13.39
N THR A 32 -9.47 -10.40 14.34
CA THR A 32 -9.87 -11.08 15.58
C THR A 32 -10.11 -10.13 16.75
N GLY A 33 -9.80 -8.83 16.61
CA GLY A 33 -9.91 -7.84 17.68
C GLY A 33 -8.80 -7.93 18.73
N ASN A 34 -7.67 -8.56 18.39
CA ASN A 34 -6.52 -8.65 19.27
C ASN A 34 -5.70 -7.35 19.25
N PRO A 35 -4.99 -7.01 20.33
CA PRO A 35 -4.14 -5.82 20.38
C PRO A 35 -2.93 -5.97 19.46
N PHE A 36 -2.53 -4.88 18.81
CA PHE A 36 -1.29 -4.84 18.04
C PHE A 36 -0.04 -4.77 18.93
N PRO A 37 1.12 -5.18 18.41
CA PRO A 37 2.41 -4.80 18.98
C PRO A 37 2.49 -3.29 19.25
N ALA A 38 3.11 -2.90 20.38
CA ALA A 38 3.20 -1.50 20.82
C ALA A 38 3.84 -0.55 19.80
N LEU A 39 4.63 -1.09 18.86
CA LEU A 39 5.28 -0.37 17.77
C LEU A 39 4.73 -0.83 16.42
N CYS A 40 3.41 -0.86 16.27
CA CYS A 40 2.77 -1.14 14.99
C CYS A 40 2.97 0.03 14.03
N PRO A 41 3.67 -0.15 12.91
CA PRO A 41 3.90 0.91 11.92
C PRO A 41 2.74 1.09 10.93
N ILE A 42 1.68 0.29 11.09
CA ILE A 42 0.52 0.25 10.18
C ILE A 42 -0.55 1.19 10.72
N VAL A 43 -0.98 2.15 9.91
CA VAL A 43 -1.98 3.15 10.30
C VAL A 43 -3.38 2.71 9.91
N GLU A 44 -4.41 3.11 10.66
CA GLU A 44 -5.80 2.85 10.30
C GLU A 44 -6.41 4.09 9.64
N LYS A 45 -6.87 3.95 8.39
CA LYS A 45 -7.46 5.03 7.58
C LYS A 45 -8.50 4.45 6.61
N ASP A 46 -9.57 5.20 6.35
CA ASP A 46 -10.52 4.87 5.29
C ASP A 46 -9.96 5.26 3.92
N LEU A 47 -9.64 4.26 3.10
CA LEU A 47 -9.03 4.45 1.78
C LEU A 47 -10.05 4.59 0.64
N TYR A 48 -11.34 4.51 0.94
CA TYR A 48 -12.41 4.54 -0.04
C TYR A 48 -13.51 5.54 0.35
N GLY A 49 -14.28 6.01 -0.63
CA GLY A 49 -15.37 6.97 -0.45
C GLY A 49 -14.99 8.41 -0.81
N ASP A 50 -15.95 9.32 -0.67
CA ASP A 50 -15.94 10.67 -1.26
C ASP A 50 -14.84 11.61 -0.73
N HIS A 51 -14.19 11.26 0.38
CA HIS A 51 -13.13 12.05 1.00
C HIS A 51 -11.78 11.34 1.02
N ALA A 52 -11.67 10.20 0.35
CA ALA A 52 -10.51 9.32 0.40
C ALA A 52 -9.45 9.59 -0.69
N THR A 53 -9.37 10.83 -1.18
CA THR A 53 -8.32 11.21 -2.13
C THR A 53 -6.93 10.94 -1.51
N PRO A 54 -6.02 10.18 -2.16
CA PRO A 54 -4.80 9.68 -1.51
C PRO A 54 -3.94 10.77 -0.86
N TRP A 55 -3.67 11.88 -1.56
CA TRP A 55 -2.88 12.99 -1.01
C TRP A 55 -3.60 13.80 0.06
N VAL A 56 -4.91 13.61 0.25
CA VAL A 56 -5.68 14.25 1.33
C VAL A 56 -5.62 13.41 2.61
N ILE A 57 -5.75 12.10 2.50
CA ILE A 57 -5.82 11.19 3.66
C ILE A 57 -4.46 10.61 4.08
N LEU A 58 -3.49 10.55 3.15
CA LEU A 58 -2.12 10.06 3.36
C LEU A 58 -1.10 11.21 3.31
N LYS A 59 -1.47 12.38 3.82
CA LYS A 59 -0.57 13.55 3.83
C LYS A 59 0.77 13.19 4.47
N GLU A 60 1.83 13.57 3.78
CA GLU A 60 3.17 13.59 4.36
C GLU A 60 3.29 14.86 5.18
N ASP A 61 3.43 14.70 6.49
CA ASP A 61 3.90 15.76 7.36
C ASP A 61 5.36 15.47 7.69
N LYS A 62 6.27 16.29 7.16
CA LYS A 62 7.72 16.10 7.34
C LYS A 62 8.16 16.44 8.77
N ASP A 63 7.37 17.23 9.47
CA ASP A 63 7.65 17.68 10.83
C ASP A 63 6.91 16.82 11.87
N ASP A 64 5.98 15.97 11.45
CA ASP A 64 5.32 14.99 12.30
C ASP A 64 6.28 13.85 12.68
N ALA A 65 6.61 13.78 13.96
CA ALA A 65 7.36 12.67 14.54
C ALA A 65 6.64 11.31 14.40
N ASN A 66 5.38 11.27 13.99
CA ASN A 66 4.64 10.05 13.67
C ASN A 66 4.39 9.87 12.18
N ASN A 67 5.08 10.62 11.31
CA ASN A 67 4.97 10.46 9.86
C ASN A 67 5.11 8.98 9.48
N PRO A 68 4.06 8.33 8.96
CA PRO A 68 4.04 6.89 8.78
C PRO A 68 4.82 6.42 7.54
N TRP A 69 5.21 7.33 6.65
CA TRP A 69 5.91 7.03 5.40
C TRP A 69 7.34 6.55 5.63
N ASP A 70 7.72 5.51 4.91
CA ASP A 70 9.07 4.94 4.90
C ASP A 70 9.68 5.10 3.49
N SER A 71 10.73 5.92 3.38
CA SER A 71 11.37 6.24 2.09
C SER A 71 12.48 5.25 1.74
N GLU A 72 13.29 4.83 2.71
CA GLU A 72 14.40 3.89 2.47
C GLU A 72 13.89 2.49 2.07
N VAL A 73 12.71 2.12 2.57
CA VAL A 73 12.05 0.84 2.26
C VAL A 73 11.63 0.73 0.80
N ALA A 74 11.17 1.83 0.20
CA ALA A 74 10.63 1.84 -1.15
C ALA A 74 11.69 1.44 -2.20
N ASP A 75 12.86 2.05 -2.12
CA ASP A 75 13.99 1.78 -3.03
C ASP A 75 14.45 0.31 -2.95
N LYS A 76 14.32 -0.31 -1.78
CA LYS A 76 14.73 -1.70 -1.54
C LYS A 76 13.71 -2.73 -2.03
N TYR A 77 12.41 -2.50 -1.85
CA TYR A 77 11.37 -3.42 -2.35
C TYR A 77 11.14 -3.30 -3.85
N PHE A 78 11.29 -2.09 -4.39
CA PHE A 78 10.97 -1.79 -5.78
C PHE A 78 12.18 -1.24 -6.55
N PRO A 79 13.35 -1.92 -6.53
CA PRO A 79 14.55 -1.44 -7.23
C PRO A 79 14.36 -1.37 -8.76
N ASN A 80 13.34 -2.08 -9.26
CA ASN A 80 12.93 -2.10 -10.66
C ASN A 80 11.63 -1.33 -10.91
N LEU A 81 11.28 -0.35 -10.05
CA LEU A 81 10.31 0.67 -10.47
C LEU A 81 10.71 1.10 -11.88
N PRO A 82 9.78 1.09 -12.85
CA PRO A 82 10.11 1.16 -14.28
C PRO A 82 10.79 2.48 -14.69
N ASP A 83 11.01 3.37 -13.73
CA ASP A 83 11.64 4.65 -13.93
C ASP A 83 12.55 5.04 -12.73
N PRO A 84 13.88 4.94 -12.88
CA PRO A 84 14.83 5.37 -11.84
C PRO A 84 14.81 6.89 -11.59
N ARG A 85 14.08 7.64 -12.42
CA ARG A 85 13.82 9.07 -12.24
C ARG A 85 12.74 9.34 -11.19
N LEU A 86 12.20 8.34 -10.49
CA LEU A 86 11.21 8.56 -9.43
C LEU A 86 11.86 8.54 -8.02
N ASP A 87 11.38 9.39 -7.12
CA ASP A 87 11.56 9.28 -5.66
C ASP A 87 10.31 8.61 -5.08
N SER A 88 10.50 7.50 -4.36
CA SER A 88 9.42 6.60 -3.96
C SER A 88 9.34 6.42 -2.44
N ARG A 89 8.11 6.25 -1.94
CA ARG A 89 7.80 6.14 -0.50
C ARG A 89 6.70 5.11 -0.30
N VAL A 90 6.75 4.37 0.81
CA VAL A 90 5.78 3.34 1.16
C VAL A 90 5.08 3.67 2.49
N ILE A 91 3.78 3.38 2.56
CA ILE A 91 2.98 3.40 3.80
C ILE A 91 2.12 2.13 3.86
N TYR A 92 1.94 1.58 5.07
CA TYR A 92 1.03 0.47 5.32
C TYR A 92 -0.22 0.98 6.01
N VAL A 93 -1.38 0.63 5.46
CA VAL A 93 -2.68 1.12 5.93
C VAL A 93 -3.64 -0.05 6.15
N ILE A 94 -4.25 -0.13 7.33
CA ILE A 94 -5.45 -0.93 7.55
C ILE A 94 -6.66 -0.07 7.15
N THR A 95 -7.50 -0.61 6.28
CA THR A 95 -8.77 0.00 5.91
C THR A 95 -9.89 -1.03 6.01
N ARG A 96 -11.10 -0.55 6.22
CA ARG A 96 -12.29 -1.35 5.98
C ARG A 96 -12.55 -1.43 4.48
N VAL A 97 -12.86 -2.62 3.95
CA VAL A 97 -13.30 -2.79 2.57
C VAL A 97 -14.81 -2.49 2.50
N PRO A 98 -15.27 -1.65 1.55
CA PRO A 98 -16.70 -1.41 1.35
C PRO A 98 -17.41 -2.72 1.04
N ASN A 99 -18.50 -3.00 1.77
CA ASN A 99 -19.19 -4.27 1.70
C ASN A 99 -19.81 -4.49 0.31
N ALA A 100 -19.15 -5.30 -0.51
CA ALA A 100 -19.70 -5.94 -1.71
C ALA A 100 -19.34 -7.44 -1.76
N ALA A 101 -18.94 -8.04 -0.61
CA ALA A 101 -18.39 -9.40 -0.55
C ALA A 101 -19.04 -10.30 0.52
N ALA A 102 -20.19 -9.92 1.08
CA ALA A 102 -21.12 -10.89 1.70
C ALA A 102 -22.07 -11.41 0.61
N GLY A 103 -21.55 -12.19 -0.33
CA GLY A 103 -22.32 -12.66 -1.48
C GLY A 103 -21.66 -13.87 -2.13
N ASN A 104 -22.27 -15.03 -1.91
CA ASN A 104 -22.02 -16.28 -2.60
C ASN A 104 -21.87 -16.08 -4.12
N GLY A 105 -20.88 -16.76 -4.72
CA GLY A 105 -20.80 -17.12 -6.13
C GLY A 105 -21.49 -16.19 -7.14
N GLY A 106 -20.78 -15.16 -7.60
CA GLY A 106 -21.18 -14.35 -8.74
C GLY A 106 -19.98 -14.04 -9.62
N ASN A 107 -19.79 -14.85 -10.67
CA ASN A 107 -18.92 -14.54 -11.80
C ASN A 107 -19.33 -13.19 -12.39
N ASN A 108 -18.43 -12.21 -12.45
CA ASN A 108 -18.46 -11.12 -13.43
C ASN A 108 -17.08 -10.44 -13.50
N ASN A 109 -16.48 -10.50 -14.70
CA ASN A 109 -15.21 -9.89 -15.09
C ASN A 109 -15.29 -8.36 -15.22
N ASN A 110 -15.81 -7.66 -14.21
CA ASN A 110 -15.75 -6.21 -14.17
C ASN A 110 -14.67 -5.81 -13.17
N ASN A 111 -13.56 -5.29 -13.68
CA ASN A 111 -12.50 -4.65 -12.90
C ASN A 111 -13.15 -3.77 -11.83
N LYS A 112 -12.99 -4.13 -10.55
CA LYS A 112 -13.68 -3.46 -9.44
C LYS A 112 -13.09 -2.07 -9.29
N VAL A 113 -13.78 -1.06 -9.80
CA VAL A 113 -13.42 0.35 -9.61
C VAL A 113 -13.86 0.78 -8.21
N MET A 114 -12.91 1.20 -7.37
CA MET A 114 -13.20 1.65 -6.00
C MET A 114 -13.03 3.16 -5.92
N ALA A 115 -14.14 3.88 -5.75
CA ALA A 115 -14.14 5.34 -5.62
C ALA A 115 -13.32 5.80 -4.42
N ALA A 116 -12.50 6.82 -4.63
CA ALA A 116 -11.61 7.41 -3.64
C ALA A 116 -11.44 8.92 -3.90
N GLY A 117 -12.32 9.70 -3.28
CA GLY A 117 -12.37 11.15 -3.40
C GLY A 117 -12.53 11.63 -4.84
N CYS A 118 -11.54 12.36 -5.36
CA CYS A 118 -11.59 12.93 -6.70
C CYS A 118 -11.25 11.95 -7.83
N GLY A 119 -11.10 10.66 -7.52
CA GLY A 119 -10.74 9.63 -8.48
C GLY A 119 -11.15 8.24 -8.03
N ALA A 120 -10.47 7.23 -8.56
CA ALA A 120 -10.72 5.85 -8.21
C ALA A 120 -9.47 4.99 -8.27
N TRP A 121 -9.46 3.93 -7.46
CA TRP A 121 -8.52 2.83 -7.56
C TRP A 121 -9.02 1.84 -8.61
N HIS A 122 -8.15 1.50 -9.56
CA HIS A 122 -8.42 0.54 -10.63
C HIS A 122 -7.50 -0.67 -10.46
N GLU A 123 -8.04 -1.89 -10.49
CA GLU A 123 -7.19 -3.09 -10.48
C GLU A 123 -6.34 -3.12 -11.76
N THR A 124 -5.06 -3.39 -11.62
CA THR A 124 -4.10 -3.47 -12.73
C THR A 124 -3.85 -4.92 -13.16
N SER A 125 -4.20 -5.89 -12.32
CA SER A 125 -4.04 -7.32 -12.59
C SER A 125 -5.07 -8.17 -11.85
N GLN A 126 -5.23 -9.42 -12.28
CA GLN A 126 -6.12 -10.37 -11.60
C GLN A 126 -5.63 -10.64 -10.17
N PRO A 127 -6.56 -10.78 -9.20
CA PRO A 127 -6.23 -11.16 -7.84
C PRO A 127 -5.44 -12.48 -7.77
N LYS A 128 -4.43 -12.52 -6.90
CA LYS A 128 -3.56 -13.69 -6.70
C LYS A 128 -3.77 -14.28 -5.32
N PHE A 129 -3.60 -15.59 -5.20
CA PHE A 129 -3.47 -16.25 -3.89
C PHE A 129 -2.04 -16.11 -3.38
N VAL A 130 -1.92 -15.73 -2.11
CA VAL A 130 -0.66 -15.72 -1.38
C VAL A 130 -0.50 -17.07 -0.69
N LYS A 131 0.65 -17.70 -0.90
CA LYS A 131 1.03 -18.96 -0.25
C LYS A 131 2.20 -18.74 0.68
N ASN A 132 2.21 -19.42 1.82
CA ASN A 132 3.38 -19.48 2.70
C ASN A 132 4.49 -20.36 2.08
N LYS A 133 5.61 -20.51 2.78
CA LYS A 133 6.75 -21.34 2.35
C LYS A 133 6.39 -22.82 2.12
N ASP A 134 5.35 -23.31 2.79
CA ASP A 134 4.85 -24.68 2.66
C ASP A 134 3.86 -24.85 1.50
N GLY A 135 3.57 -23.79 0.75
CA GLY A 135 2.62 -23.80 -0.36
C GLY A 135 1.14 -23.69 0.06
N VAL A 136 0.87 -23.44 1.33
CA VAL A 136 -0.48 -23.30 1.90
C VAL A 136 -0.99 -21.89 1.67
N ILE A 137 -2.24 -21.75 1.20
CA ILE A 137 -2.86 -20.45 0.99
C ILE A 137 -3.12 -19.77 2.33
N ILE A 138 -2.61 -18.55 2.48
CA ILE A 138 -2.72 -17.72 3.68
C ILE A 138 -3.44 -16.39 3.41
N GLY A 139 -3.61 -16.00 2.15
CA GLY A 139 -4.20 -14.71 1.82
C GLY A 139 -4.49 -14.53 0.33
N THR A 140 -4.97 -13.34 0.01
CA THR A 140 -5.11 -12.81 -1.35
C THR A 140 -4.31 -11.53 -1.49
N MET A 141 -3.91 -11.22 -2.72
CA MET A 141 -3.21 -9.99 -3.08
C MET A 141 -3.84 -9.41 -4.36
N ARG A 142 -4.04 -8.10 -4.40
CA ARG A 142 -4.46 -7.35 -5.59
C ARG A 142 -3.61 -6.12 -5.75
N THR A 143 -3.33 -5.74 -6.99
CA THR A 143 -2.61 -4.50 -7.29
C THR A 143 -3.57 -3.51 -7.92
N LEU A 144 -3.61 -2.29 -7.38
CA LEU A 144 -4.45 -1.21 -7.85
C LEU A 144 -3.61 0.04 -8.15
N GLU A 145 -4.06 0.84 -9.10
CA GLU A 145 -3.49 2.14 -9.42
C GLU A 145 -4.57 3.22 -9.33
N PHE A 146 -4.25 4.32 -8.65
CA PHE A 146 -5.18 5.44 -8.54
C PHE A 146 -5.17 6.27 -9.81
N LYS A 147 -6.36 6.64 -10.28
CA LYS A 147 -6.55 7.57 -11.40
C LYS A 147 -7.43 8.72 -10.95
N SER A 148 -6.91 9.94 -11.05
CA SER A 148 -7.69 11.17 -10.83
C SER A 148 -8.75 11.33 -11.91
N GLY A 149 -9.97 11.70 -11.52
CA GLY A 149 -11.08 11.97 -12.44
C GLY A 149 -11.02 13.37 -13.07
N SER A 150 -10.24 14.30 -12.50
CA SER A 150 -10.01 15.61 -13.09
C SER A 150 -8.63 15.68 -13.74
N ALA A 151 -8.60 16.17 -14.98
CA ALA A 151 -7.37 16.50 -15.71
C ALA A 151 -6.60 17.65 -15.03
N GLU A 152 -7.30 18.53 -14.30
CA GLU A 152 -6.74 19.71 -13.63
C GLU A 152 -6.07 19.38 -12.29
N THR A 153 -6.43 18.27 -11.65
CA THR A 153 -5.80 17.78 -10.39
C THR A 153 -4.82 16.65 -10.65
N THR A 154 -4.10 16.71 -11.77
CA THR A 154 -2.97 15.82 -12.02
C THR A 154 -1.90 16.12 -10.97
N THR A 155 -1.98 15.44 -9.83
CA THR A 155 -0.81 15.29 -8.98
C THR A 155 0.28 14.68 -9.86
N VAL A 156 1.47 15.26 -9.80
CA VAL A 156 2.65 14.72 -10.52
C VAL A 156 2.97 13.30 -10.01
N ASP A 157 2.45 12.95 -8.83
CA ASP A 157 2.74 11.71 -8.14
C ASP A 157 1.89 10.55 -8.64
N ARG A 158 2.55 9.42 -8.83
CA ARG A 158 1.95 8.11 -9.12
C ARG A 158 1.64 7.39 -7.81
N TRP A 159 0.44 6.83 -7.70
CA TRP A 159 -0.03 6.11 -6.52
C TRP A 159 -0.42 4.67 -6.89
N VAL A 160 0.26 3.70 -6.30
CA VAL A 160 0.03 2.26 -6.48
C VAL A 160 -0.29 1.65 -5.13
N MET A 161 -1.23 0.72 -5.09
CA MET A 161 -1.65 0.00 -3.89
C MET A 161 -1.50 -1.51 -4.13
N GLU A 162 -0.92 -2.21 -3.17
CA GLU A 162 -1.04 -3.66 -3.04
C GLU A 162 -1.96 -3.96 -1.85
N GLU A 163 -3.15 -4.48 -2.14
CA GLU A 163 -4.16 -4.83 -1.16
C GLU A 163 -4.03 -6.30 -0.78
N TYR A 164 -3.91 -6.57 0.52
CA TYR A 164 -3.74 -7.88 1.12
C TYR A 164 -4.96 -8.26 1.96
N GLY A 165 -5.57 -9.40 1.66
CA GLY A 165 -6.73 -9.95 2.36
C GLY A 165 -6.46 -11.33 2.97
N LEU A 166 -7.21 -11.70 4.01
CA LEU A 166 -7.14 -13.03 4.62
C LEU A 166 -7.82 -14.08 3.73
N ALA A 167 -7.20 -15.25 3.61
CA ALA A 167 -7.76 -16.42 2.93
C ALA A 167 -7.14 -17.71 3.45
N GLY A 168 -7.71 -18.84 3.03
CA GLY A 168 -7.17 -20.17 3.35
C GLY A 168 -7.05 -20.38 4.87
N VAL A 169 -5.89 -20.82 5.33
CA VAL A 169 -5.70 -21.24 6.74
C VAL A 169 -5.74 -20.09 7.75
N LEU A 170 -5.58 -18.84 7.31
CA LEU A 170 -5.70 -17.68 8.21
C LEU A 170 -7.14 -17.20 8.36
N LEU A 171 -8.06 -17.66 7.51
CA LEU A 171 -9.47 -17.30 7.55
C LEU A 171 -10.29 -18.38 8.29
N SER A 172 -10.27 -18.33 9.62
CA SER A 172 -11.05 -19.23 10.49
C SER A 172 -12.47 -18.69 10.72
N PRO A 173 -13.45 -19.54 11.09
CA PRO A 173 -14.78 -19.08 11.50
C PRO A 173 -14.68 -18.04 12.63
N GLY A 174 -15.39 -16.91 12.48
CA GLY A 174 -15.37 -15.81 13.44
C GLY A 174 -14.32 -14.72 13.17
N VAL A 175 -13.43 -14.92 12.18
CA VAL A 175 -12.51 -13.87 11.71
C VAL A 175 -13.24 -12.96 10.71
N SER A 176 -13.21 -11.65 10.95
CA SER A 176 -13.83 -10.67 10.04
C SER A 176 -13.09 -10.56 8.72
N THR A 177 -13.82 -10.51 7.59
CA THR A 177 -13.28 -10.21 6.25
C THR A 177 -13.45 -8.74 5.86
N ASP A 178 -13.89 -7.90 6.79
CA ASP A 178 -14.18 -6.48 6.53
C ASP A 178 -12.90 -5.64 6.44
N TYR A 179 -11.74 -6.19 6.80
CA TYR A 179 -10.47 -5.46 6.82
C TYR A 179 -9.50 -6.02 5.79
N VAL A 180 -8.68 -5.12 5.23
CA VAL A 180 -7.50 -5.43 4.42
C VAL A 180 -6.34 -4.57 4.90
N ILE A 181 -5.12 -5.03 4.63
CA ILE A 181 -3.93 -4.16 4.72
C ILE A 181 -3.53 -3.77 3.30
N CYS A 182 -3.31 -2.48 3.10
CA CYS A 182 -2.86 -1.88 1.86
C CYS A 182 -1.42 -1.39 2.03
N GLU A 183 -0.49 -1.91 1.23
CA GLU A 183 0.80 -1.28 1.01
C GLU A 183 0.63 -0.24 -0.10
N ILE A 184 0.83 1.04 0.21
CA ILE A 184 0.64 2.13 -0.75
C ILE A 184 1.99 2.76 -1.06
N THR A 185 2.34 2.74 -2.34
CA THR A 185 3.54 3.35 -2.88
C THR A 185 3.19 4.65 -3.57
N LYS A 186 3.79 5.74 -3.10
CA LYS A 186 3.77 7.04 -3.76
C LYS A 186 5.10 7.25 -4.47
N SER A 187 5.08 7.63 -5.74
CA SER A 187 6.28 7.89 -6.53
C SER A 187 6.19 9.22 -7.25
N THR A 188 7.20 10.07 -7.09
CA THR A 188 7.22 11.44 -7.61
C THR A 188 8.38 11.60 -8.60
N PRO A 189 8.25 12.33 -9.72
CA PRO A 189 9.39 12.60 -10.58
C PRO A 189 10.48 13.40 -9.87
N LYS A 190 11.71 12.89 -9.91
CA LYS A 190 12.90 13.62 -9.50
C LYS A 190 13.02 14.85 -10.39
N LYS A 191 13.11 16.03 -9.77
CA LYS A 191 13.51 17.24 -10.49
C LYS A 191 14.90 16.97 -11.07
N ALA A 192 15.10 17.30 -12.35
CA ALA A 192 16.43 17.26 -12.93
C ALA A 192 17.35 18.17 -12.10
N GLU A 193 18.30 17.58 -11.39
CA GLU A 193 19.41 18.34 -10.83
C GLU A 193 20.16 18.96 -12.01
N GLY A 194 20.20 20.28 -12.07
CA GLY A 194 20.86 21.00 -13.14
C GLY A 194 22.33 20.62 -13.21
N GLY A 195 22.75 20.05 -14.35
CA GLY A 195 24.15 19.85 -14.68
C GLY A 195 24.58 18.40 -14.88
N GLY A 196 24.19 17.82 -16.02
CA GLY A 196 24.74 16.55 -16.48
C GLY A 196 24.12 16.16 -17.81
N SER A 197 24.91 16.28 -18.88
CA SER A 197 24.53 15.95 -20.26
C SER A 197 23.76 14.62 -20.36
N PRO A 198 22.78 14.50 -21.28
CA PRO A 198 22.00 13.26 -21.41
C PRO A 198 22.90 12.08 -21.78
N PRO A 199 22.75 10.91 -21.15
CA PRO A 199 23.46 9.72 -21.58
C PRO A 199 22.90 9.25 -22.94
N PHE A 200 23.76 9.38 -23.95
CA PHE A 200 23.78 8.71 -25.25
C PHE A 200 22.44 8.37 -25.92
N SER A 201 22.16 9.12 -26.99
CA SER A 201 21.30 8.69 -28.09
C SER A 201 21.72 7.30 -28.59
N ARG A 202 20.84 6.30 -28.48
CA ARG A 202 21.02 5.03 -29.19
C ARG A 202 20.83 5.28 -30.69
N SER A 203 21.92 5.18 -31.43
CA SER A 203 21.93 5.01 -32.88
C SER A 203 21.06 3.82 -33.26
N LYS A 204 20.15 4.03 -34.22
CA LYS A 204 19.42 2.95 -34.89
C LYS A 204 20.42 2.14 -35.73
N LEU A 205 20.35 0.82 -35.61
CA LEU A 205 20.67 -0.12 -36.70
C LEU A 205 19.37 -0.35 -37.48
#